data_AF-A0A7W5SB86-F1
#
_entry.id   AF-A0A7W5SB86-F1
#
_cell.length_a   1.000
_cell.length_b   1.000
_cell.length_c   1.000
_cell.angle_alpha   90.00
_cell.angle_beta   90.00
_cell.angle_gamma   90.00
#
_symmetry.space_group_name_H-M   'P 1'
#
loop_
_entity.id
_entity.type
_entity.pdbx_description
1 polymer ?
#
loop_
_entity_poly.entity_id
_entity_poly.type
_entity_poly.pdbx_seq_one_letter_code
_entity_poly.pdbx_strand_id
1 'polypeptide(L)'
;MRSKIPESHEASGEPPRAPSLLERAATVYDFNQHVRARPPVPPVEPARAPEPAAGPVAAFEADASDSDDATFLAIPPELRAPIGQELPDEFHMPFVASDTAMIDRGMLAANGMMVPGAPVGPLAEEFRLIKRQLLITRAQIEASAVPDKARTILVCSARPNDGKTFCAINLALSIAAERDTEVLLVDADVAKPDVLRQLGLDDGPGLLDALADTSIDVETLVIRTDVPHLSILPAGDRTTMDTELLASARTRAVLARLLAADPRRIVIFDSPPALAASPAGVLAMLVGQVMLVVRADHTPESEVRAAVNRLDSCEHIQLVLNAVSFVPGGARFGSYYEQGGAR
;
A
#
# COMPACT_ATOMS: atom_id res chain seq x y z
N MET A 1 62.77 67.89 -5.42
CA MET A 1 62.64 67.03 -6.63
C MET A 1 62.91 65.58 -6.22
N ARG A 2 62.16 64.62 -6.77
CA ARG A 2 62.16 63.17 -6.46
C ARG A 2 61.47 62.72 -5.17
N SER A 3 60.35 62.02 -5.40
CA SER A 3 59.52 61.22 -4.49
C SER A 3 60.28 60.08 -3.80
N LYS A 4 59.80 59.70 -2.61
CA LYS A 4 59.86 58.33 -2.07
C LYS A 4 58.48 57.95 -1.52
N ILE A 5 58.09 56.70 -1.78
CA ILE A 5 56.81 56.08 -1.45
C ILE A 5 56.86 55.51 -0.02
N PRO A 6 55.74 55.53 0.73
CA PRO A 6 55.47 54.56 1.79
C PRO A 6 54.43 53.51 1.35
N GLU A 7 54.78 52.23 1.48
CA GLU A 7 53.81 51.15 1.72
C GLU A 7 53.45 51.19 3.22
N SER A 8 52.32 50.71 3.75
CA SER A 8 51.54 49.51 3.40
C SER A 8 50.14 49.51 4.06
N HIS A 9 49.37 48.43 3.85
CA HIS A 9 48.10 48.05 4.51
C HIS A 9 46.79 48.66 3.98
N GLU A 10 46.37 48.19 2.80
CA GLU A 10 44.94 48.02 2.51
C GLU A 10 44.48 46.61 2.92
N ALA A 11 43.35 46.52 3.62
CA ALA A 11 42.69 45.26 3.93
C ALA A 11 41.71 44.92 2.79
N SER A 12 41.99 43.86 2.03
CA SER A 12 41.11 43.39 0.95
C SER A 12 39.89 42.67 1.52
N GLY A 13 38.81 43.43 1.77
CA GLY A 13 37.49 42.86 2.03
C GLY A 13 36.83 42.42 0.74
N GLU A 14 36.58 41.11 0.57
CA GLU A 14 35.68 40.62 -0.48
C GLU A 14 34.25 41.16 -0.27
N PRO A 15 33.52 41.52 -1.35
CA PRO A 15 32.12 41.91 -1.22
C PRO A 15 31.24 40.72 -0.81
N PRO A 16 30.21 40.92 0.03
CA PRO A 16 29.37 39.84 0.51
C PRO A 16 28.63 39.14 -0.64
N ARG A 17 28.73 37.82 -0.67
CA ARG A 17 28.13 36.96 -1.70
C ARG A 17 26.59 37.04 -1.62
N ALA A 18 25.93 37.21 -2.77
CA ALA A 18 24.48 37.22 -2.82
C ALA A 18 23.90 35.84 -2.43
N PRO A 19 22.83 35.76 -1.61
CA PRO A 19 22.29 34.51 -1.13
C PRO A 19 21.65 33.69 -2.26
N SER A 20 21.84 32.38 -2.19
CA SER A 20 21.31 31.40 -3.14
C SER A 20 19.79 31.31 -3.09
N LEU A 21 19.19 30.76 -4.14
CA LEU A 21 17.73 30.52 -4.21
C LEU A 21 17.22 29.65 -3.05
N LEU A 22 18.05 28.72 -2.56
CA LEU A 22 17.75 27.85 -1.41
C LEU A 22 17.74 28.64 -0.09
N GLU A 23 18.70 29.52 0.14
CA GLU A 23 18.74 30.35 1.36
C GLU A 23 17.55 31.31 1.43
N ARG A 24 17.12 31.87 0.28
CA ARG A 24 15.90 32.70 0.21
C ARG A 24 14.63 31.90 0.48
N ALA A 25 14.55 30.64 0.04
CA ALA A 25 13.41 29.77 0.33
C ALA A 25 13.30 29.44 1.83
N ALA A 26 14.44 29.18 2.48
CA ALA A 26 14.51 28.92 3.92
C ALA A 26 14.11 30.12 4.80
N THR A 27 14.22 31.36 4.29
CA THR A 27 13.77 32.55 5.05
C THR A 27 12.26 32.77 5.02
N VAL A 28 11.54 32.16 4.07
CA VAL A 28 10.10 32.36 3.86
C VAL A 28 9.25 31.33 4.62
N TYR A 29 9.82 30.16 4.96
CA TYR A 29 9.13 29.09 5.68
C TYR A 29 9.86 28.71 6.98
N ASP A 30 9.38 29.23 8.11
CA ASP A 30 9.88 28.87 9.45
C ASP A 30 9.39 27.47 9.89
N PHE A 31 10.10 26.45 9.41
CA PHE A 31 9.83 25.04 9.73
C PHE A 31 10.04 24.69 11.23
N ASN A 32 10.63 25.57 12.05
CA ASN A 32 11.07 25.22 13.41
C ASN A 32 10.12 25.62 14.55
N GLN A 33 9.05 26.38 14.30
CA GLN A 33 8.10 26.76 15.36
C GLN A 33 7.38 25.56 15.99
N HIS A 34 6.98 24.56 15.18
CA HIS A 34 6.18 23.42 15.66
C HIS A 34 6.95 22.43 16.55
N VAL A 35 8.29 22.48 16.56
CA VAL A 35 9.13 21.57 17.35
C VAL A 35 9.33 22.06 18.79
N ARG A 36 9.17 23.36 19.07
CA ARG A 36 9.54 23.98 20.36
C ARG A 36 8.44 24.01 21.43
N ALA A 37 7.23 23.50 21.12
CA ALA A 37 6.03 23.76 21.92
C ALA A 37 5.41 22.53 22.64
N ARG A 38 6.14 21.41 22.82
CA ARG A 38 5.65 20.24 23.58
C ARG A 38 6.29 20.15 24.98
N PRO A 39 5.50 20.17 26.07
CA PRO A 39 6.00 19.84 27.40
C PRO A 39 6.29 18.33 27.53
N PRO A 40 7.20 17.91 28.43
CA PRO A 40 7.59 16.51 28.60
C PRO A 40 6.47 15.66 29.20
N VAL A 41 6.30 14.45 28.67
CA VAL A 41 5.37 13.43 29.19
C VAL A 41 6.05 12.64 30.32
N PRO A 42 5.38 12.39 31.47
CA PRO A 42 5.96 11.59 32.55
C PRO A 42 6.11 10.11 32.17
N PRO A 43 7.05 9.37 32.78
CA PRO A 43 7.29 7.96 32.47
C PRO A 43 6.12 7.08 32.95
N VAL A 44 5.75 6.10 32.12
CA VAL A 44 4.74 5.07 32.43
C VAL A 44 5.45 3.75 32.72
N GLU A 45 5.10 3.09 33.82
CA GLU A 45 5.66 1.77 34.17
C GLU A 45 5.14 0.66 33.24
N PRO A 46 5.95 -0.37 32.93
CA PRO A 46 5.54 -1.44 32.01
C PRO A 46 4.51 -2.37 32.65
N ALA A 47 3.30 -2.39 32.08
CA ALA A 47 2.27 -3.37 32.43
C ALA A 47 2.69 -4.79 32.00
N ARG A 48 2.38 -5.78 32.85
CA ARG A 48 2.66 -7.20 32.61
C ARG A 48 1.77 -7.73 31.47
N ALA A 49 2.37 -8.46 30.52
CA ALA A 49 1.61 -9.14 29.48
C ALA A 49 0.77 -10.31 30.06
N PRO A 50 -0.50 -10.49 29.63
CA PRO A 50 -1.26 -11.70 29.90
C PRO A 50 -0.87 -12.82 28.93
N GLU A 51 -0.84 -14.06 29.41
CA GLU A 51 -0.59 -15.26 28.59
C GLU A 51 -1.83 -15.62 27.74
N PRO A 52 -1.65 -16.17 26.52
CA PRO A 52 -2.76 -16.57 25.67
C PRO A 52 -3.36 -17.91 26.12
N ALA A 53 -4.54 -17.87 26.73
CA ALA A 53 -5.36 -19.06 26.96
C ALA A 53 -6.12 -19.46 25.68
N ALA A 54 -5.72 -20.58 25.07
CA ALA A 54 -6.46 -21.16 23.94
C ALA A 54 -7.74 -21.85 24.42
N GLY A 55 -8.90 -21.24 24.15
CA GLY A 55 -10.21 -21.88 24.27
C GLY A 55 -10.73 -22.27 22.87
N PRO A 56 -11.47 -23.38 22.73
CA PRO A 56 -12.05 -23.76 21.44
C PRO A 56 -13.16 -22.77 21.04
N VAL A 57 -13.17 -22.37 19.76
CA VAL A 57 -14.23 -21.54 19.19
C VAL A 57 -15.50 -22.39 19.11
N ALA A 58 -16.56 -21.99 19.81
CA ALA A 58 -17.85 -22.66 19.72
C ALA A 58 -18.47 -22.44 18.33
N ALA A 59 -19.07 -23.49 17.76
CA ALA A 59 -19.84 -23.37 16.53
C ALA A 59 -21.05 -22.45 16.75
N PHE A 60 -21.32 -21.56 15.80
CA PHE A 60 -22.45 -20.64 15.85
C PHE A 60 -23.65 -21.30 15.16
N GLU A 61 -24.39 -22.14 15.89
CA GLU A 61 -25.68 -22.66 15.43
C GLU A 61 -26.71 -21.52 15.49
N ALA A 62 -27.03 -20.95 14.33
CA ALA A 62 -28.11 -19.98 14.18
C ALA A 62 -29.45 -20.72 14.12
N ASP A 63 -30.16 -20.76 15.25
CA ASP A 63 -31.44 -21.45 15.36
C ASP A 63 -32.51 -20.82 14.46
N ALA A 64 -33.12 -21.63 13.59
CA ALA A 64 -33.91 -21.15 12.46
C ALA A 64 -35.41 -21.12 12.79
N SER A 65 -35.85 -20.13 13.57
CA SER A 65 -37.28 -19.83 13.74
C SER A 65 -37.54 -18.34 14.02
N ASP A 66 -38.37 -17.73 13.17
CA ASP A 66 -39.01 -16.40 13.32
C ASP A 66 -38.15 -15.31 13.97
N SER A 67 -37.27 -14.69 13.17
CA SER A 67 -36.76 -13.36 13.50
C SER A 67 -37.88 -12.32 13.35
N ASP A 68 -38.39 -11.81 14.48
CA ASP A 68 -39.27 -10.62 14.59
C ASP A 68 -38.55 -9.30 14.17
N ASP A 69 -37.56 -9.38 13.27
CA ASP A 69 -36.86 -8.22 12.74
C ASP A 69 -37.80 -7.44 11.80
N ALA A 70 -38.09 -6.20 12.18
CA ALA A 70 -38.93 -5.28 11.41
C ALA A 70 -38.43 -5.09 9.97
N THR A 71 -37.13 -5.29 9.72
CA THR A 71 -36.50 -5.23 8.39
C THR A 71 -36.91 -6.42 7.52
N PHE A 72 -36.94 -7.63 8.08
CA PHE A 72 -37.40 -8.84 7.40
C PHE A 72 -38.92 -8.78 7.16
N LEU A 73 -39.68 -8.28 8.15
CA LEU A 73 -41.12 -8.10 8.06
C LEU A 73 -41.54 -7.04 7.01
N ALA A 74 -40.66 -6.13 6.63
CA ALA A 74 -40.91 -5.12 5.59
C ALA A 74 -40.84 -5.67 4.15
N ILE A 75 -40.27 -6.86 3.92
CA ILE A 75 -40.23 -7.50 2.60
C ILE A 75 -41.61 -8.11 2.29
N PRO A 76 -42.23 -7.84 1.11
CA PRO A 76 -43.49 -8.48 0.72
C PRO A 76 -43.43 -10.01 0.83
N PRO A 77 -44.45 -10.70 1.38
CA PRO A 77 -44.36 -12.14 1.67
C PRO A 77 -44.00 -13.01 0.46
N GLU A 78 -44.52 -12.63 -0.71
CA GLU A 78 -44.29 -13.29 -2.01
C GLU A 78 -42.91 -13.00 -2.65
N LEU A 79 -42.08 -12.17 -2.01
CA LEU A 79 -40.66 -11.97 -2.36
C LEU A 79 -39.69 -12.57 -1.32
N ARG A 80 -40.20 -13.22 -0.27
CA ARG A 80 -39.34 -13.94 0.70
C ARG A 80 -39.05 -15.33 0.15
N ALA A 81 -37.76 -15.64 -0.02
CA ALA A 81 -37.34 -17.00 -0.39
C ALA A 81 -37.72 -18.00 0.72
N PRO A 82 -38.11 -19.24 0.38
CA PRO A 82 -38.35 -20.27 1.39
C PRO A 82 -37.03 -20.61 2.09
N ILE A 83 -36.98 -20.38 3.40
CA ILE A 83 -35.84 -20.74 4.25
C ILE A 83 -35.80 -22.27 4.37
N GLY A 84 -34.62 -22.87 4.18
CA GLY A 84 -34.40 -24.29 4.46
C GLY A 84 -34.37 -25.26 3.27
N GLN A 85 -34.11 -24.79 2.04
CA GLN A 85 -33.55 -25.67 1.00
C GLN A 85 -32.03 -25.54 0.96
N GLU A 86 -31.34 -26.56 1.48
CA GLU A 86 -29.90 -26.74 1.29
C GLU A 86 -29.59 -27.02 -0.18
N LEU A 87 -28.43 -26.54 -0.64
CA LEU A 87 -27.93 -26.80 -2.00
C LEU A 87 -27.29 -28.20 -2.07
N PRO A 88 -27.16 -28.81 -3.26
CA PRO A 88 -26.53 -30.12 -3.40
C PRO A 88 -25.09 -30.14 -2.87
N ASP A 89 -24.69 -31.25 -2.22
CA ASP A 89 -23.36 -31.44 -1.62
C ASP A 89 -22.17 -31.10 -2.56
N GLU A 90 -22.38 -31.25 -3.87
CA GLU A 90 -21.41 -30.90 -4.93
C GLU A 90 -20.98 -29.42 -4.88
N PHE A 91 -21.83 -28.53 -4.35
CA PHE A 91 -21.55 -27.10 -4.14
C PHE A 91 -20.96 -26.78 -2.75
N HIS A 92 -20.91 -27.75 -1.84
CA HIS A 92 -20.40 -27.59 -0.48
C HIS A 92 -18.95 -28.06 -0.28
N MET A 93 -18.23 -28.36 -1.36
CA MET A 93 -16.80 -28.69 -1.32
C MET A 93 -15.98 -27.51 -0.76
N PRO A 94 -15.39 -27.61 0.45
CA PRO A 94 -14.59 -26.53 0.99
C PRO A 94 -13.24 -26.50 0.24
N PHE A 95 -12.97 -25.39 -0.46
CA PHE A 95 -11.62 -25.15 -0.97
C PHE A 95 -10.68 -24.86 0.19
N VAL A 96 -10.02 -25.91 0.69
CA VAL A 96 -8.95 -25.79 1.67
C VAL A 96 -7.68 -25.44 0.91
N ALA A 97 -7.30 -24.16 0.91
CA ALA A 97 -6.05 -23.67 0.33
C ALA A 97 -4.83 -24.22 1.11
N SER A 98 -4.43 -25.46 0.81
CA SER A 98 -3.22 -26.12 1.32
C SER A 98 -1.96 -25.78 0.55
N ASP A 99 -2.11 -25.28 -0.67
CA ASP A 99 -1.03 -25.22 -1.64
C ASP A 99 -0.40 -23.82 -1.65
N THR A 100 0.76 -23.71 -1.00
CA THR A 100 1.62 -22.54 -1.07
C THR A 100 2.08 -22.32 -2.51
N ALA A 101 1.64 -21.23 -3.13
CA ALA A 101 2.00 -20.88 -4.50
C ALA A 101 3.49 -20.50 -4.61
N MET A 102 4.18 -21.05 -5.60
CA MET A 102 5.60 -20.79 -5.84
C MET A 102 5.79 -19.60 -6.77
N ILE A 103 6.38 -18.50 -6.27
CA ILE A 103 6.67 -17.32 -7.09
C ILE A 103 7.88 -17.58 -8.02
N ASP A 104 7.71 -17.27 -9.30
CA ASP A 104 8.77 -17.37 -10.31
C ASP A 104 9.82 -16.26 -10.13
N ARG A 105 10.91 -16.62 -9.45
CA ARG A 105 12.10 -15.78 -9.23
C ARG A 105 12.80 -15.38 -10.53
N GLY A 106 12.73 -16.21 -11.57
CA GLY A 106 13.27 -15.89 -12.89
C GLY A 106 12.45 -14.80 -13.58
N MET A 107 11.12 -14.86 -13.46
CA MET A 107 10.22 -13.84 -13.97
C MET A 107 10.37 -12.51 -13.21
N LEU A 108 10.46 -12.54 -11.88
CA LEU A 108 10.79 -11.36 -11.07
C LEU A 108 12.09 -10.69 -11.55
N ALA A 109 13.16 -11.48 -11.74
CA ALA A 109 14.44 -10.98 -12.21
C ALA A 109 14.36 -10.38 -13.63
N ALA A 110 13.66 -11.05 -14.55
CA ALA A 110 13.47 -10.59 -15.92
C ALA A 110 12.68 -9.27 -16.00
N ASN A 111 11.71 -9.09 -15.09
CA ASN A 111 10.92 -7.85 -14.95
C ASN A 111 11.62 -6.77 -14.09
N GLY A 112 12.88 -6.99 -13.69
CA GLY A 112 13.68 -6.04 -12.92
C GLY A 112 13.22 -5.82 -11.47
N MET A 113 12.45 -6.74 -10.92
CA MET A 113 11.93 -6.69 -9.55
C MET A 113 12.94 -7.25 -8.53
N MET A 114 12.71 -6.99 -7.25
CA MET A 114 13.43 -7.66 -6.17
C MET A 114 13.17 -9.17 -6.20
N VAL A 115 14.23 -9.96 -5.99
CA VAL A 115 14.15 -11.42 -5.95
C VAL A 115 14.30 -11.91 -4.49
N PRO A 116 13.27 -12.55 -3.90
CA PRO A 116 13.34 -13.13 -2.57
C PRO A 116 14.49 -14.13 -2.40
N GLY A 117 15.30 -13.93 -1.36
CA GLY A 117 16.49 -14.73 -1.07
C GLY A 117 17.74 -14.33 -1.85
N ALA A 118 17.66 -13.40 -2.80
CA ALA A 118 18.84 -12.84 -3.45
C ALA A 118 19.56 -11.80 -2.55
N PRO A 119 20.84 -11.48 -2.84
CA PRO A 119 21.54 -10.38 -2.15
C PRO A 119 20.80 -9.04 -2.29
N VAL A 120 20.91 -8.21 -1.25
CA VAL A 120 20.27 -6.88 -1.21
C VAL A 120 20.91 -5.96 -2.26
N GLY A 121 20.17 -5.66 -3.32
CA GLY A 121 20.59 -4.71 -4.37
C GLY A 121 20.11 -3.27 -4.11
N PRO A 122 20.52 -2.29 -4.94
CA PRO A 122 20.13 -0.88 -4.79
C PRO A 122 18.61 -0.66 -4.75
N LEU A 123 17.86 -1.36 -5.61
CA LEU A 123 16.39 -1.34 -5.64
C LEU A 123 15.77 -1.70 -4.27
N ALA A 124 16.38 -2.63 -3.54
CA ALA A 124 15.90 -3.03 -2.23
C ALA A 124 16.13 -1.95 -1.16
N GLU A 125 17.20 -1.17 -1.27
CA GLU A 125 17.37 0.02 -0.41
C GLU A 125 16.37 1.12 -0.75
N GLU A 126 16.09 1.37 -2.04
CA GLU A 126 15.07 2.34 -2.46
C GLU A 126 13.67 1.96 -1.92
N PHE A 127 13.25 0.70 -2.07
CA PHE A 127 11.99 0.22 -1.50
C PHE A 127 12.00 0.07 0.03
N ARG A 128 13.16 0.02 0.70
CA ARG A 128 13.27 0.14 2.16
C ARG A 128 12.99 1.57 2.64
N LEU A 129 13.42 2.60 1.90
CA LEU A 129 13.08 4.00 2.20
C LEU A 129 11.59 4.27 2.03
N ILE A 130 11.01 3.85 0.90
CA ILE A 130 9.57 4.00 0.61
C ILE A 130 8.75 3.31 1.70
N LYS A 131 9.05 2.04 2.01
CA LYS A 131 8.43 1.30 3.13
C LYS A 131 8.54 2.07 4.45
N ARG A 132 9.73 2.56 4.81
CA ARG A 132 9.95 3.28 6.08
C ARG A 132 8.99 4.46 6.22
N GLN A 133 8.82 5.25 5.16
CA GLN A 133 7.95 6.42 5.17
C GLN A 133 6.46 6.05 5.25
N LEU A 134 6.02 4.99 4.56
CA LEU A 134 4.65 4.47 4.65
C LEU A 134 4.33 3.87 6.04
N LEU A 135 5.31 3.22 6.70
CA LEU A 135 5.16 2.71 8.07
C LEU A 135 5.12 3.84 9.11
N ILE A 136 5.87 4.93 8.92
CA ILE A 136 5.77 6.13 9.76
C ILE A 136 4.38 6.77 9.63
N THR A 137 3.86 6.90 8.41
CA THR A 137 2.51 7.41 8.16
C THR A 137 1.42 6.48 8.70
N ARG A 138 1.58 5.16 8.61
CA ARG A 138 0.71 4.19 9.31
C ARG A 138 0.60 4.53 10.80
N ALA A 139 1.72 4.70 11.50
CA ALA A 139 1.71 4.99 12.93
C ALA A 139 1.04 6.34 13.28
N GLN A 140 1.09 7.32 12.36
CA GLN A 140 0.37 8.60 12.50
C GLN A 140 -1.15 8.43 12.33
N ILE A 141 -1.60 7.60 11.38
CA ILE A 141 -3.02 7.27 11.16
C ILE A 141 -3.58 6.49 12.35
N GLU A 142 -2.82 5.51 12.85
CA GLU A 142 -3.19 4.64 13.97
C GLU A 142 -3.45 5.46 15.25
N ALA A 143 -2.67 6.51 15.48
CA ALA A 143 -2.87 7.45 16.59
C ALA A 143 -4.07 8.41 16.40
N SER A 144 -4.64 8.52 15.19
CA SER A 144 -5.63 9.53 14.79
C SER A 144 -7.08 9.00 14.68
N ALA A 145 -7.36 7.86 15.34
CA ALA A 145 -8.70 7.30 15.62
C ALA A 145 -9.43 6.46 14.54
N VAL A 146 -8.75 6.00 13.46
CA VAL A 146 -9.29 4.90 12.61
C VAL A 146 -8.23 3.79 12.43
N PRO A 147 -8.08 2.85 13.39
CA PRO A 147 -7.01 1.85 13.38
C PRO A 147 -6.97 0.97 12.14
N ASP A 148 -8.13 0.56 11.61
CA ASP A 148 -8.19 -0.31 10.43
C ASP A 148 -7.72 0.38 9.14
N LYS A 149 -7.90 1.70 9.03
CA LYS A 149 -7.35 2.47 7.90
C LYS A 149 -5.83 2.55 7.95
N ALA A 150 -5.21 2.56 9.13
CA ALA A 150 -3.75 2.62 9.26
C ALA A 150 -3.04 1.44 8.56
N ARG A 151 -3.71 0.30 8.43
CA ARG A 151 -3.21 -0.94 7.81
C ARG A 151 -3.50 -1.07 6.31
N THR A 152 -4.00 -0.03 5.64
CA THR A 152 -4.41 -0.09 4.23
C THR A 152 -3.70 0.94 3.36
N ILE A 153 -3.11 0.48 2.25
CA ILE A 153 -2.31 1.28 1.32
C ILE A 153 -2.88 1.11 -0.09
N LEU A 154 -3.18 2.20 -0.77
CA LEU A 154 -3.51 2.20 -2.21
C LEU A 154 -2.28 2.52 -3.04
N VAL A 155 -1.94 1.68 -4.01
CA VAL A 155 -0.94 1.98 -5.03
C VAL A 155 -1.65 2.35 -6.33
N CYS A 156 -1.37 3.55 -6.82
CA CYS A 156 -2.07 4.13 -7.95
C CYS A 156 -1.10 4.94 -8.81
N SER A 157 -1.50 5.31 -10.02
CA SER A 157 -0.77 6.23 -10.89
C SER A 157 -1.71 7.18 -11.62
N ALA A 158 -1.18 8.24 -12.23
CA ALA A 158 -1.99 9.11 -13.08
C ALA A 158 -2.40 8.41 -14.38
N ARG A 159 -1.45 7.73 -15.04
CA ARG A 159 -1.63 7.08 -16.35
C ARG A 159 -1.38 5.56 -16.31
N PRO A 160 -1.89 4.81 -17.31
CA PRO A 160 -1.40 3.46 -17.58
C PRO A 160 0.12 3.45 -17.86
N ASN A 161 0.81 2.40 -17.43
CA ASN A 161 2.25 2.17 -17.65
C ASN A 161 3.22 3.15 -16.94
N ASP A 162 2.75 3.85 -15.90
CA ASP A 162 3.62 4.61 -14.98
C ASP A 162 4.39 3.68 -13.99
N GLY A 163 3.99 2.41 -13.89
CA GLY A 163 4.66 1.38 -13.09
C GLY A 163 4.03 1.07 -11.72
N LYS A 164 2.77 1.48 -11.50
CA LYS A 164 1.94 1.16 -10.32
C LYS A 164 2.15 -0.27 -9.78
N THR A 165 1.99 -1.30 -10.64
CA THR A 165 2.04 -2.71 -10.27
C THR A 165 3.46 -3.16 -9.91
N PHE A 166 4.46 -2.68 -10.64
CA PHE A 166 5.87 -2.88 -10.30
C PHE A 166 6.18 -2.32 -8.91
N CYS A 167 5.70 -1.11 -8.59
CA CYS A 167 5.87 -0.53 -7.27
C CYS A 167 5.05 -1.25 -6.19
N ALA A 168 3.84 -1.75 -6.50
CA ALA A 168 3.01 -2.50 -5.57
C ALA A 168 3.65 -3.84 -5.17
N ILE A 169 4.13 -4.62 -6.15
CA ILE A 169 4.83 -5.89 -5.91
C ILE A 169 6.12 -5.66 -5.13
N ASN A 170 6.97 -4.71 -5.55
CA ASN A 170 8.20 -4.42 -4.83
C ASN A 170 7.96 -3.85 -3.42
N LEU A 171 6.91 -3.05 -3.21
CA LEU A 171 6.51 -2.62 -1.87
C LEU A 171 6.07 -3.80 -1.00
N ALA A 172 5.26 -4.72 -1.55
CA ALA A 172 4.84 -5.93 -0.85
C ALA A 172 6.05 -6.79 -0.45
N LEU A 173 6.96 -7.08 -1.39
CA LEU A 173 8.20 -7.81 -1.12
C LEU A 173 9.09 -7.10 -0.07
N SER A 174 9.13 -5.76 -0.07
CA SER A 174 9.84 -4.97 0.95
C SER A 174 9.21 -5.12 2.33
N ILE A 175 7.88 -5.10 2.44
CA ILE A 175 7.15 -5.22 3.71
C ILE A 175 7.20 -6.66 4.24
N ALA A 176 7.07 -7.67 3.38
CA ALA A 176 7.17 -9.09 3.74
C ALA A 176 8.50 -9.46 4.44
N ALA A 177 9.58 -8.72 4.15
CA ALA A 177 10.87 -8.87 4.81
C ALA A 177 10.93 -8.34 6.26
N GLU A 178 9.88 -7.67 6.77
CA GLU A 178 9.74 -7.35 8.19
C GLU A 178 9.28 -8.59 8.99
N ARG A 179 9.78 -8.73 10.22
CA ARG A 179 9.56 -9.95 11.03
C ARG A 179 8.14 -10.08 11.58
N ASP A 180 7.53 -8.96 11.92
CA ASP A 180 6.27 -8.90 12.68
C ASP A 180 5.14 -8.26 11.86
N THR A 181 5.17 -8.40 10.54
CA THR A 181 4.19 -7.81 9.62
C THR A 181 3.86 -8.79 8.50
N GLU A 182 2.56 -9.08 8.35
CA GLU A 182 2.05 -9.78 7.17
C GLU A 182 1.68 -8.75 6.10
N VAL A 183 1.77 -9.12 4.83
CA VAL A 183 1.30 -8.30 3.73
C VAL A 183 0.41 -9.10 2.79
N LEU A 184 -0.77 -8.52 2.52
CA LEU A 184 -1.69 -8.98 1.49
C LEU A 184 -1.62 -8.00 0.32
N LEU A 185 -1.12 -8.46 -0.83
CA LEU A 185 -1.20 -7.71 -2.08
C LEU A 185 -2.49 -8.10 -2.81
N VAL A 186 -3.39 -7.14 -2.97
CA VAL A 186 -4.66 -7.28 -3.69
C VAL A 186 -4.49 -6.67 -5.07
N ASP A 187 -4.75 -7.45 -6.12
CA ASP A 187 -4.92 -6.89 -7.46
C ASP A 187 -6.35 -6.31 -7.56
N ALA A 188 -6.46 -4.99 -7.60
CA ALA A 188 -7.72 -4.28 -7.79
C ALA A 188 -7.78 -3.55 -9.15
N ASP A 189 -6.82 -3.77 -10.05
CA ASP A 189 -6.89 -3.34 -11.45
C ASP A 189 -7.69 -4.34 -12.28
N VAL A 190 -8.98 -4.49 -11.93
CA VAL A 190 -9.96 -5.33 -12.64
C VAL A 190 -10.01 -5.06 -14.15
N ALA A 191 -9.65 -3.86 -14.59
CA ALA A 191 -9.59 -3.47 -16.00
C ALA A 191 -8.35 -4.05 -16.72
N LYS A 192 -7.25 -4.30 -16.00
CA LYS A 192 -6.06 -4.99 -16.50
C LYS A 192 -5.28 -5.63 -15.33
N PRO A 193 -5.73 -6.78 -14.80
CA PRO A 193 -5.01 -7.50 -13.76
C PRO A 193 -3.64 -7.90 -14.28
N ASP A 194 -2.64 -7.81 -13.40
CA ASP A 194 -1.25 -8.04 -13.79
C ASP A 194 -0.40 -8.63 -12.65
N VAL A 195 -0.87 -8.63 -11.40
CA VAL A 195 -0.08 -9.10 -10.24
C VAL A 195 0.32 -10.56 -10.39
N LEU A 196 -0.63 -11.48 -10.60
CA LEU A 196 -0.35 -12.92 -10.72
C LEU A 196 0.60 -13.20 -11.89
N ARG A 197 0.31 -12.61 -13.06
CA ARG A 197 1.12 -12.72 -14.27
C ARG A 197 2.56 -12.22 -14.08
N GLN A 198 2.80 -11.22 -13.22
CA GLN A 198 4.14 -10.72 -12.91
C GLN A 198 4.90 -11.60 -11.90
N LEU A 199 4.17 -12.39 -11.11
CA LEU A 199 4.69 -13.35 -10.13
C LEU A 199 4.88 -14.78 -10.71
N GLY A 200 4.45 -15.01 -11.95
CA GLY A 200 4.46 -16.33 -12.58
C GLY A 200 3.40 -17.29 -12.06
N LEU A 201 2.27 -16.76 -11.56
CA LEU A 201 1.15 -17.51 -11.01
C LEU A 201 -0.01 -17.58 -12.01
N ASP A 202 -0.76 -18.68 -11.99
CA ASP A 202 -1.97 -18.85 -12.78
C ASP A 202 -3.13 -17.99 -12.25
N ASP A 203 -3.99 -17.50 -13.15
CA ASP A 203 -5.20 -16.74 -12.82
C ASP A 203 -6.24 -17.59 -12.08
N GLY A 204 -7.08 -16.95 -11.27
CA GLY A 204 -8.12 -17.61 -10.49
C GLY A 204 -9.08 -16.63 -9.80
N PRO A 205 -10.07 -17.14 -9.04
CA PRO A 205 -11.05 -16.31 -8.36
C PRO A 205 -10.40 -15.40 -7.30
N GLY A 206 -11.01 -14.25 -7.05
CA GLY A 206 -10.43 -13.21 -6.21
C GLY A 206 -11.43 -12.16 -5.73
N LEU A 207 -10.97 -10.91 -5.68
CA LEU A 207 -11.69 -9.80 -5.06
C LEU A 207 -13.11 -9.62 -5.64
N LEU A 208 -13.28 -9.61 -6.96
CA LEU A 208 -14.58 -9.40 -7.59
C LEU A 208 -15.57 -10.53 -7.28
N ASP A 209 -15.12 -11.78 -7.25
CA ASP A 209 -15.99 -12.94 -6.97
C ASP A 209 -16.58 -12.86 -5.56
N ALA A 210 -15.76 -12.52 -4.55
CA ALA A 210 -16.22 -12.32 -3.17
C ALA A 210 -17.00 -11.01 -2.93
N LEU A 211 -16.98 -10.07 -3.90
CA LEU A 211 -17.85 -8.89 -3.91
C LEU A 211 -19.20 -9.18 -4.60
N ALA A 212 -19.20 -10.01 -5.65
CA ALA A 212 -20.38 -10.39 -6.41
C ALA A 212 -21.24 -11.44 -5.70
N ASP A 213 -20.62 -12.45 -5.09
CA ASP A 213 -21.28 -13.49 -4.30
C ASP A 213 -21.04 -13.25 -2.80
N THR A 214 -22.12 -13.13 -2.03
CA THR A 214 -22.05 -12.88 -0.60
C THR A 214 -21.69 -14.13 0.22
N SER A 215 -21.89 -15.33 -0.33
CA SER A 215 -21.60 -16.62 0.31
C SER A 215 -20.11 -16.96 0.33
N ILE A 216 -19.33 -16.40 -0.60
CA ILE A 216 -17.88 -16.60 -0.65
C ILE A 216 -17.20 -15.78 0.46
N ASP A 217 -16.48 -16.47 1.35
CA ASP A 217 -15.56 -15.82 2.30
C ASP A 217 -14.25 -15.47 1.59
N VAL A 218 -13.98 -14.18 1.41
CA VAL A 218 -12.80 -13.68 0.69
C VAL A 218 -11.47 -14.26 1.19
N GLU A 219 -11.37 -14.65 2.46
CA GLU A 219 -10.13 -15.22 3.01
C GLU A 219 -9.80 -16.60 2.41
N THR A 220 -10.78 -17.33 1.86
CA THR A 220 -10.52 -18.61 1.15
C THR A 220 -9.91 -18.41 -0.23
N LEU A 221 -10.01 -17.19 -0.80
CA LEU A 221 -9.41 -16.79 -2.07
C LEU A 221 -8.00 -16.20 -1.91
N VAL A 222 -7.50 -16.08 -0.68
CA VAL A 222 -6.16 -15.55 -0.40
C VAL A 222 -5.10 -16.62 -0.67
N ILE A 223 -4.31 -16.40 -1.71
CA ILE A 223 -3.21 -17.27 -2.12
C ILE A 223 -2.00 -17.00 -1.21
N ARG A 224 -1.61 -17.98 -0.39
CA ARG A 224 -0.34 -17.97 0.34
C ARG A 224 0.82 -18.25 -0.62
N THR A 225 1.93 -17.54 -0.45
CA THR A 225 3.11 -17.70 -1.33
C THR A 225 4.29 -18.31 -0.59
N ASP A 226 5.27 -18.82 -1.35
CA ASP A 226 6.52 -19.36 -0.81
C ASP A 226 7.48 -18.27 -0.27
N VAL A 227 7.10 -17.01 -0.41
CA VAL A 227 7.75 -15.85 0.20
C VAL A 227 7.13 -15.64 1.59
N PRO A 228 7.91 -15.74 2.68
CA PRO A 228 7.39 -15.54 4.03
C PRO A 228 6.65 -14.21 4.16
N HIS A 229 5.53 -14.23 4.89
CA HIS A 229 4.66 -13.10 5.17
C HIS A 229 3.97 -12.43 3.96
N LEU A 230 4.12 -12.96 2.74
CA LEU A 230 3.44 -12.48 1.53
C LEU A 230 2.28 -13.40 1.14
N SER A 231 1.09 -12.82 1.04
CA SER A 231 -0.08 -13.45 0.41
C SER A 231 -0.65 -12.54 -0.67
N ILE A 232 -1.33 -13.12 -1.65
CA ILE A 232 -1.93 -12.43 -2.80
C ILE A 232 -3.44 -12.66 -2.80
N LEU A 233 -4.24 -11.63 -3.08
CA LEU A 233 -5.65 -11.78 -3.47
C LEU A 233 -5.77 -11.37 -4.96
N PRO A 234 -6.17 -12.29 -5.86
CA PRO A 234 -6.39 -11.97 -7.27
C PRO A 234 -7.48 -10.91 -7.47
N ALA A 235 -7.56 -10.36 -8.68
CA ALA A 235 -8.68 -9.49 -9.06
C ALA A 235 -10.01 -10.27 -9.16
N GLY A 236 -9.94 -11.54 -9.58
CA GLY A 236 -11.12 -12.37 -9.86
C GLY A 236 -11.68 -12.17 -11.27
N ASP A 237 -12.79 -12.84 -11.55
CA ASP A 237 -13.44 -12.73 -12.85
C ASP A 237 -14.14 -11.38 -13.05
N ARG A 238 -14.12 -10.90 -14.29
CA ARG A 238 -14.64 -9.57 -14.63
C ARG A 238 -16.14 -9.60 -14.84
N THR A 239 -16.80 -8.57 -14.31
CA THR A 239 -18.23 -8.36 -14.48
C THR A 239 -18.50 -7.09 -15.28
N THR A 240 -19.77 -6.85 -15.63
CA THR A 240 -20.18 -5.55 -16.20
C THR A 240 -20.40 -4.48 -15.13
N MET A 241 -20.20 -4.79 -13.84
CA MET A 241 -20.53 -3.97 -12.68
C MET A 241 -19.34 -3.75 -11.73
N ASP A 242 -18.10 -3.93 -12.21
CA ASP A 242 -16.90 -3.92 -11.36
C ASP A 242 -16.74 -2.61 -10.55
N THR A 243 -17.13 -1.47 -11.12
CA THR A 243 -17.05 -0.16 -10.44
C THR A 243 -18.09 -0.06 -9.33
N GLU A 244 -19.31 -0.52 -9.59
CA GLU A 244 -20.44 -0.55 -8.67
C GLU A 244 -20.20 -1.53 -7.52
N LEU A 245 -19.63 -2.71 -7.82
CA LEU A 245 -19.20 -3.70 -6.82
C LEU A 245 -18.14 -3.10 -5.90
N LEU A 246 -17.09 -2.47 -6.44
CA LEU A 246 -16.06 -1.82 -5.62
C LEU A 246 -16.59 -0.63 -4.80
N ALA A 247 -17.61 0.09 -5.31
CA ALA A 247 -18.27 1.19 -4.59
C ALA A 247 -19.31 0.75 -3.54
N SER A 248 -19.61 -0.55 -3.47
CA SER A 248 -20.66 -1.09 -2.61
C SER A 248 -20.32 -1.07 -1.12
N ALA A 249 -21.34 -1.28 -0.27
CA ALA A 249 -21.12 -1.55 1.14
C ALA A 249 -20.39 -2.89 1.39
N ARG A 250 -20.51 -3.87 0.47
CA ARG A 250 -19.86 -5.18 0.55
C ARG A 250 -18.32 -5.04 0.53
N THR A 251 -17.76 -4.07 -0.20
CA THR A 251 -16.30 -3.79 -0.18
C THR A 251 -15.78 -3.45 1.21
N ARG A 252 -16.57 -2.73 2.03
CA ARG A 252 -16.18 -2.44 3.42
C ARG A 252 -16.21 -3.69 4.30
N ALA A 253 -17.22 -4.55 4.11
CA ALA A 253 -17.32 -5.82 4.84
C ALA A 253 -16.18 -6.79 4.46
N VAL A 254 -15.87 -6.91 3.16
CA VAL A 254 -14.75 -7.69 2.63
C VAL A 254 -13.41 -7.17 3.17
N LEU A 255 -13.18 -5.85 3.15
CA LEU A 255 -11.97 -5.26 3.73
C LEU A 255 -11.87 -5.50 5.25
N ALA A 256 -12.96 -5.34 6.00
CA ALA A 256 -12.99 -5.64 7.43
C ALA A 256 -12.69 -7.13 7.70
N ARG A 257 -13.21 -8.05 6.88
CA ARG A 257 -12.92 -9.49 6.96
C ARG A 257 -11.43 -9.78 6.75
N LEU A 258 -10.83 -9.23 5.69
CA LEU A 258 -9.40 -9.37 5.39
C LEU A 258 -8.49 -8.79 6.50
N LEU A 259 -8.89 -7.68 7.12
CA LEU A 259 -8.16 -7.02 8.21
C LEU A 259 -8.33 -7.70 9.57
N ALA A 260 -9.44 -8.42 9.78
CA ALA A 260 -9.70 -9.21 10.98
C ALA A 260 -9.01 -10.58 10.96
N ALA A 261 -8.66 -11.11 9.78
CA ALA A 261 -8.02 -12.41 9.63
C ALA A 261 -6.58 -12.48 10.23
N ASP A 262 -5.82 -11.39 10.18
CA ASP A 262 -4.57 -11.25 10.94
C ASP A 262 -4.33 -9.78 11.38
N PRO A 263 -4.15 -9.48 12.68
CA PRO A 263 -3.92 -8.12 13.16
C PRO A 263 -2.60 -7.49 12.66
N ARG A 264 -1.60 -8.31 12.27
CA ARG A 264 -0.31 -7.87 11.72
C ARG A 264 -0.40 -7.51 10.23
N ARG A 265 -1.50 -7.85 9.55
CA ARG A 265 -1.66 -7.67 8.09
C ARG A 265 -1.75 -6.21 7.70
N ILE A 266 -0.90 -5.82 6.75
CA ILE A 266 -1.05 -4.63 5.91
C ILE A 266 -1.66 -5.07 4.58
N VAL A 267 -2.71 -4.39 4.11
CA VAL A 267 -3.34 -4.65 2.82
C VAL A 267 -2.88 -3.59 1.82
N ILE A 268 -2.27 -4.02 0.72
CA ILE A 268 -1.84 -3.18 -0.40
C ILE A 268 -2.78 -3.45 -1.57
N PHE A 269 -3.38 -2.42 -2.14
CA PHE A 269 -4.18 -2.51 -3.36
C PHE A 269 -3.38 -1.97 -4.56
N ASP A 270 -3.10 -2.78 -5.58
CA ASP A 270 -2.74 -2.25 -6.91
C ASP A 270 -4.03 -1.83 -7.62
N SER A 271 -4.17 -0.57 -8.01
CA SER A 271 -5.44 -0.01 -8.51
C SER A 271 -5.29 0.58 -9.91
N PRO A 272 -6.37 0.61 -10.73
CA PRO A 272 -6.28 1.18 -12.08
C PRO A 272 -5.86 2.67 -12.00
N PRO A 273 -5.33 3.26 -13.08
CA PRO A 273 -4.85 4.64 -13.05
C PRO A 273 -5.97 5.65 -12.76
N ALA A 274 -5.72 6.61 -11.87
CA ALA A 274 -6.72 7.54 -11.35
C ALA A 274 -7.42 8.42 -12.40
N LEU A 275 -6.74 8.73 -13.51
CA LEU A 275 -7.30 9.50 -14.61
C LEU A 275 -7.93 8.63 -15.71
N ALA A 276 -7.71 7.32 -15.68
CA ALA A 276 -8.22 6.37 -16.67
C ALA A 276 -9.50 5.66 -16.20
N ALA A 277 -9.68 5.46 -14.88
CA ALA A 277 -10.82 4.72 -14.34
C ALA A 277 -11.30 5.27 -12.99
N SER A 278 -12.61 5.13 -12.73
CA SER A 278 -13.27 5.48 -11.46
C SER A 278 -12.85 4.68 -10.21
N PRO A 279 -12.52 3.37 -10.27
CA PRO A 279 -12.29 2.58 -9.05
C PRO A 279 -11.16 3.09 -8.15
N ALA A 280 -10.14 3.75 -8.69
CA ALA A 280 -9.06 4.34 -7.89
C ALA A 280 -9.56 5.36 -6.85
N GLY A 281 -10.47 6.26 -7.25
CA GLY A 281 -11.08 7.23 -6.34
C GLY A 281 -12.01 6.57 -5.31
N VAL A 282 -12.66 5.45 -5.69
CA VAL A 282 -13.47 4.65 -4.77
C VAL A 282 -12.61 3.98 -3.69
N LEU A 283 -11.51 3.34 -4.10
CA LEU A 283 -10.55 2.72 -3.19
C LEU A 283 -9.86 3.76 -2.29
N ALA A 284 -9.62 4.98 -2.78
CA ALA A 284 -9.08 6.09 -1.97
C ALA A 284 -9.96 6.44 -0.76
N MET A 285 -11.30 6.30 -0.87
CA MET A 285 -12.21 6.48 0.27
C MET A 285 -12.05 5.38 1.34
N LEU A 286 -11.53 4.21 0.99
CA LEU A 286 -11.45 3.03 1.86
C LEU A 286 -10.09 2.92 2.57
N VAL A 287 -9.01 3.33 1.92
CA VAL A 287 -7.65 3.25 2.49
C VAL A 287 -7.33 4.37 3.49
N GLY A 288 -6.25 4.18 4.27
CA GLY A 288 -5.67 5.23 5.11
C GLY A 288 -4.57 6.04 4.44
N GLN A 289 -3.85 5.48 3.46
CA GLN A 289 -2.80 6.19 2.71
C GLN A 289 -2.70 5.74 1.25
N VAL A 290 -2.22 6.64 0.39
CA VAL A 290 -2.02 6.44 -1.05
C VAL A 290 -0.54 6.61 -1.40
N MET A 291 0.04 5.64 -2.10
CA MET A 291 1.30 5.75 -2.81
C MET A 291 1.01 6.05 -4.28
N LEU A 292 1.10 7.32 -4.68
CA LEU A 292 0.91 7.75 -6.06
C LEU A 292 2.23 7.67 -6.83
N VAL A 293 2.29 6.70 -7.75
CA VAL A 293 3.43 6.45 -8.62
C VAL A 293 3.41 7.42 -9.80
N VAL A 294 4.51 8.14 -9.98
CA VAL A 294 4.73 9.13 -11.04
C VAL A 294 5.93 8.67 -11.86
N ARG A 295 5.80 8.58 -13.18
CA ARG A 295 6.91 8.15 -14.04
C ARG A 295 7.78 9.33 -14.43
N ALA A 296 9.06 9.26 -14.09
CA ALA A 296 10.06 10.25 -14.43
C ALA A 296 10.06 10.54 -15.94
N ASP A 297 10.23 11.82 -16.28
CA ASP A 297 10.32 12.36 -17.64
C ASP A 297 9.14 12.01 -18.58
N HIS A 298 8.03 11.48 -18.04
CA HIS A 298 6.88 11.00 -18.79
C HIS A 298 5.53 11.51 -18.26
N THR A 299 5.29 11.47 -16.95
CA THR A 299 4.01 11.93 -16.37
C THR A 299 4.07 13.45 -16.13
N PRO A 300 3.25 14.28 -16.80
CA PRO A 300 3.30 15.73 -16.64
C PRO A 300 2.70 16.17 -15.29
N GLU A 301 3.21 17.26 -14.72
CA GLU A 301 2.78 17.80 -13.41
C GLU A 301 1.26 18.07 -13.35
N SER A 302 0.66 18.52 -14.46
CA SER A 302 -0.78 18.76 -14.58
C SER A 302 -1.62 17.49 -14.35
N GLU A 303 -1.13 16.33 -14.82
CA GLU A 303 -1.80 15.04 -14.62
C GLU A 303 -1.55 14.49 -13.22
N VAL A 304 -0.36 14.70 -12.65
CA VAL A 304 -0.09 14.38 -11.22
C VAL A 304 -1.05 15.17 -10.32
N ARG A 305 -1.21 16.48 -10.57
CA ARG A 305 -2.13 17.36 -9.85
C ARG A 305 -3.59 16.93 -10.02
N ALA A 306 -4.00 16.55 -11.24
CA ALA A 306 -5.34 16.01 -11.48
C ALA A 306 -5.57 14.69 -10.75
N ALA A 307 -4.57 13.80 -10.69
CA ALA A 307 -4.65 12.53 -9.97
C ALA A 307 -4.74 12.75 -8.45
N VAL A 308 -3.96 13.67 -7.88
CA VAL A 308 -4.09 14.08 -6.47
C VAL A 308 -5.49 14.59 -6.17
N ASN A 309 -6.04 15.49 -7.00
CA ASN A 309 -7.41 15.99 -6.85
C ASN A 309 -8.49 14.88 -6.99
N ARG A 310 -8.18 13.77 -7.67
CA ARG A 310 -9.10 12.64 -7.86
C ARG A 310 -9.05 11.62 -6.71
N LEU A 311 -8.04 11.72 -5.86
CA LEU A 311 -7.75 10.85 -4.72
C LEU A 311 -7.86 11.60 -3.38
N ASP A 312 -8.39 12.84 -3.40
CA ASP A 312 -8.51 13.79 -2.29
C ASP A 312 -9.27 13.27 -1.06
N SER A 313 -10.08 12.22 -1.25
CA SER A 313 -10.77 11.49 -0.19
C SER A 313 -9.84 10.71 0.75
N CYS A 314 -8.55 10.62 0.42
CA CYS A 314 -7.50 10.14 1.30
C CYS A 314 -6.55 11.30 1.67
N GLU A 315 -6.41 11.58 2.97
CA GLU A 315 -5.56 12.68 3.47
C GLU A 315 -4.07 12.45 3.22
N HIS A 316 -3.61 11.20 3.28
CA HIS A 316 -2.19 10.86 3.25
C HIS A 316 -1.75 10.34 1.87
N ILE A 317 -1.50 11.26 0.95
CA ILE A 317 -0.95 10.96 -0.37
C ILE A 317 0.56 11.18 -0.38
N GLN A 318 1.34 10.13 -0.67
CA GLN A 318 2.78 10.17 -0.88
C GLN A 318 3.12 9.96 -2.35
N LEU A 319 4.11 10.69 -2.88
CA LEU A 319 4.56 10.56 -4.26
C LEU A 319 5.79 9.63 -4.34
N VAL A 320 5.79 8.71 -5.30
CA VAL A 320 6.97 7.89 -5.65
C VAL A 320 7.34 8.14 -7.10
N LEU A 321 8.57 8.60 -7.33
CA LEU A 321 9.12 8.82 -8.67
C LEU A 321 9.74 7.53 -9.19
N ASN A 322 9.14 6.95 -10.23
CA ASN A 322 9.54 5.68 -10.84
C ASN A 322 10.25 5.88 -12.19
N ALA A 323 11.01 4.87 -12.63
CA ALA A 323 11.74 4.84 -13.91
C ALA A 323 12.75 6.00 -14.10
N VAL A 324 13.35 6.48 -13.01
CA VAL A 324 14.36 7.55 -13.02
C VAL A 324 15.60 7.12 -13.81
N SER A 325 15.97 7.89 -14.83
CA SER A 325 17.23 7.68 -15.55
C SER A 325 18.36 8.47 -14.89
N PHE A 326 19.34 7.78 -14.32
CA PHE A 326 20.54 8.42 -13.77
C PHE A 326 21.66 8.46 -14.80
N VAL A 327 22.17 9.67 -15.08
CA VAL A 327 23.40 9.86 -15.88
C VAL A 327 24.56 9.08 -15.22
N PRO A 328 25.41 8.37 -15.99
CA PRO A 328 26.60 7.72 -15.43
C PRO A 328 27.47 8.70 -14.64
N GLY A 329 27.74 8.39 -13.37
CA GLY A 329 28.47 9.27 -12.44
C GLY A 329 27.59 10.19 -11.59
N GLY A 330 26.28 10.23 -11.80
CA GLY A 330 25.34 10.85 -10.85
C GLY A 330 25.24 10.06 -9.54
N ALA A 331 24.95 10.75 -8.44
CA ALA A 331 24.82 10.10 -7.13
C ALA A 331 23.61 9.14 -7.10
N ARG A 332 23.90 7.83 -7.02
CA ARG A 332 22.90 6.78 -6.79
C ARG A 332 22.80 6.45 -5.30
N PHE A 333 21.61 6.06 -4.86
CA PHE A 333 21.44 5.43 -3.56
C PHE A 333 22.19 4.09 -3.56
N GLY A 334 22.94 3.80 -2.49
CA GLY A 334 23.77 2.58 -2.37
C GLY A 334 25.27 2.74 -2.68
N SER A 335 25.72 3.88 -3.23
CA SER A 335 27.14 4.14 -3.52
C SER A 335 28.09 4.07 -2.31
N TYR A 336 27.55 4.08 -1.08
CA TYR A 336 28.30 3.91 0.16
C TYR A 336 28.76 2.46 0.42
N TYR A 337 28.04 1.46 -0.11
CA TYR A 337 28.38 0.04 0.11
C TYR A 337 29.32 -0.54 -0.95
N GLU A 338 29.39 0.06 -2.15
CA GLU A 338 30.34 -0.38 -3.20
C GLU A 338 31.82 -0.12 -2.82
N GLN A 339 32.09 0.82 -1.90
CA GLN A 339 33.47 1.15 -1.47
C GLN A 339 34.06 0.16 -0.44
N GLY A 340 33.26 -0.77 0.11
CA GLY A 340 33.74 -1.75 1.08
C GLY A 340 34.42 -3.00 0.49
N GLY A 341 34.37 -3.19 -0.83
CA GLY A 341 34.76 -4.44 -1.50
C GLY A 341 36.20 -4.52 -2.02
N ALA A 342 37.08 -3.55 -1.70
CA ALA A 342 38.38 -3.43 -2.35
C ALA A 342 39.54 -2.98 -1.43
N ARG A 343 39.81 -3.74 -0.35
CA ARG A 343 41.16 -4.13 0.12
C ARG A 343 41.13 -4.99 1.39
#